data_AF-A0A0A9D6K3-F1
#
_entry.id   AF-A0A0A9D6K3-F1
#
_cell.length_a   1.000
_cell.length_b   1.000
_cell.length_c   1.000
_cell.angle_alpha   90.00
_cell.angle_beta   90.00
_cell.angle_gamma   90.00
#
_symmetry.space_group_name_H-M   'P 1'
#
loop_
_entity.id
_entity.type
_entity.pdbx_description
1 polymer ?
#
loop_
_entity_poly.entity_id
_entity_poly.type
_entity_poly.pdbx_seq_one_letter_code
_entity_poly.pdbx_strand_id
1 'polypeptide(L)'
;MVMFQNVSPGAPNSLLQVAVKNNQQPVWYFNDKFSLHVFFGEDGKMERTSFLEAWKSLPDDNEFTKESPSSVISSIDATIERLAASNVFFIAKRKNANMDVLYMSAKIPRGIPFLIELTATVGVPDVKCAVKTPNREMAPLFFEAMEALIK
;
A
#
# COMPACT_ATOMS: atom_id res chain seq x y z
N MET A 1 7.56 14.36 27.33
CA MET A 1 6.31 14.00 26.62
C MET A 1 6.27 12.49 26.51
N VAL A 2 5.33 11.82 27.17
CA VAL A 2 5.22 10.35 27.08
C VAL A 2 4.66 10.04 25.69
N MET A 3 5.50 9.51 24.79
CA MET A 3 4.99 9.00 23.51
C MET A 3 4.06 7.81 23.81
N PHE A 4 2.96 7.67 23.06
CA PHE A 4 2.06 6.50 23.06
C PHE A 4 0.99 6.38 24.15
N GLN A 5 0.61 7.46 24.84
CA GLN A 5 -0.46 7.37 25.86
C GLN A 5 -1.86 7.03 25.31
N ASN A 6 -2.07 7.07 23.98
CA ASN A 6 -3.36 6.84 23.33
C ASN A 6 -3.24 5.87 22.13
N VAL A 7 -2.53 4.76 22.28
CA VAL A 7 -2.51 3.71 21.25
C VAL A 7 -3.69 2.77 21.47
N SER A 8 -4.54 2.61 20.45
CA SER A 8 -5.64 1.64 20.49
C SER A 8 -5.08 0.22 20.65
N PRO A 9 -5.64 -0.61 21.53
CA PRO A 9 -5.25 -2.01 21.62
C PRO A 9 -5.68 -2.78 20.36
N GLY A 10 -4.89 -3.79 19.99
CA GLY A 10 -5.18 -4.67 18.85
C GLY A 10 -4.41 -4.32 17.57
N ALA A 11 -4.71 -5.05 16.50
CA ALA A 11 -4.05 -4.86 15.21
C ALA A 11 -4.41 -3.48 14.61
N PRO A 12 -3.51 -2.90 13.78
CA PRO A 12 -3.78 -1.68 13.03
C PRO A 12 -5.07 -1.83 12.21
N ASN A 13 -5.90 -0.79 12.22
CA ASN A 13 -7.11 -0.74 11.42
C ASN A 13 -7.34 0.68 10.89
N SER A 14 -8.28 0.82 9.96
CA SER A 14 -8.57 2.07 9.27
C SER A 14 -9.52 3.01 10.04
N LEU A 15 -10.02 2.64 11.22
CA LEU A 15 -11.05 3.38 11.94
C LEU A 15 -10.48 4.72 12.43
N LEU A 16 -11.11 5.80 12.02
CA LEU A 16 -10.82 7.14 12.50
C LEU A 16 -11.99 7.64 13.35
N GLN A 17 -11.78 7.78 14.67
CA GLN A 17 -12.79 8.33 15.57
C GLN A 17 -12.60 9.85 15.65
N VAL A 18 -13.65 10.60 15.33
CA VAL A 18 -13.60 12.07 15.21
C VAL A 18 -14.56 12.72 16.20
N ALA A 19 -14.09 13.77 16.87
CA ALA A 19 -14.89 14.65 17.70
C ALA A 19 -14.77 16.10 17.20
N VAL A 20 -15.90 16.73 16.87
CA VAL A 20 -15.97 18.12 16.37
C VAL A 20 -16.71 18.99 17.37
N LYS A 21 -16.12 20.11 17.77
CA LYS A 21 -16.70 21.08 18.70
C LYS A 21 -16.78 22.45 18.06
N ASN A 22 -17.94 23.09 18.15
CA ASN A 22 -18.12 24.52 17.87
C ASN A 22 -18.69 25.24 19.11
N ASN A 23 -18.98 26.54 18.98
CA ASN A 23 -19.51 27.37 20.07
C ASN A 23 -21.04 27.36 20.19
N GLN A 24 -21.76 26.74 19.24
CA GLN A 24 -23.23 26.80 19.15
C GLN A 24 -23.90 25.47 19.52
N GLN A 25 -23.19 24.34 19.42
CA GLN A 25 -23.74 22.99 19.55
C GLN A 25 -22.89 22.14 20.51
N PRO A 26 -23.46 21.05 21.07
CA PRO A 26 -22.69 20.03 21.77
C PRO A 26 -21.58 19.44 20.89
N VAL A 27 -20.62 18.72 21.49
CA VAL A 27 -19.57 18.01 20.73
C VAL A 27 -20.21 16.90 19.89
N TRP A 28 -19.88 16.85 18.60
CA TRP A 28 -20.35 15.84 17.67
C TRP A 28 -19.29 14.77 17.50
N TYR A 29 -19.72 13.51 17.57
CA TYR A 29 -18.85 12.35 17.42
C TYR A 29 -19.29 11.53 16.21
N PHE A 30 -18.33 11.13 15.38
CA PHE A 30 -18.56 10.19 14.29
C PHE A 30 -17.32 9.36 14.01
N ASN A 31 -17.51 8.28 13.26
CA ASN A 31 -16.43 7.43 12.77
C ASN A 31 -16.25 7.65 11.27
N ASP A 32 -15.00 7.66 10.83
CA ASP A 32 -14.61 7.65 9.43
C ASP A 32 -13.59 6.53 9.18
N LYS A 33 -13.13 6.39 7.94
CA LYS A 33 -12.05 5.48 7.55
C LYS A 33 -10.98 6.23 6.77
N PHE A 34 -9.73 6.03 7.16
CA PHE A 34 -8.60 6.48 6.33
C PHE A 34 -8.10 5.33 5.45
N SER A 35 -7.47 5.65 4.33
CA SER A 35 -6.76 4.66 3.51
C SER A 35 -5.26 4.75 3.77
N LEU A 36 -4.57 3.61 3.83
CA LEU A 36 -3.14 3.59 4.18
C LEU A 36 -2.26 4.43 3.24
N HIS A 37 -2.64 4.60 1.97
CA HIS A 37 -1.83 5.30 0.98
C HIS A 37 -1.52 6.75 1.37
N VAL A 38 -2.33 7.39 2.21
CA VAL A 38 -2.07 8.76 2.70
C VAL A 38 -0.78 8.87 3.53
N PHE A 39 -0.27 7.74 4.01
CA PHE A 39 1.00 7.65 4.73
C PHE A 39 2.17 7.26 3.83
N PHE A 40 1.97 7.02 2.53
CA PHE A 40 3.08 6.75 1.63
C PHE A 40 3.93 8.01 1.46
N GLY A 41 5.20 7.92 1.85
CA GLY A 41 6.16 9.02 1.84
C GLY A 41 6.79 9.24 0.47
N GLU A 42 7.15 10.49 0.18
CA GLU A 42 7.83 10.89 -1.06
C GLU A 42 9.24 10.25 -1.18
N ASP A 43 9.86 9.88 -0.05
CA ASP A 43 11.12 9.14 0.02
C ASP A 43 10.94 7.61 -0.17
N GLY A 44 9.75 7.19 -0.60
CA GLY A 44 9.38 5.79 -0.83
C GLY A 44 10.05 5.14 -2.03
N LYS A 45 10.63 5.94 -2.95
CA LYS A 45 11.35 5.44 -4.12
C LYS A 45 12.64 4.75 -3.71
N MET A 46 12.82 3.51 -4.17
CA MET A 46 14.05 2.74 -3.97
C MET A 46 14.88 2.68 -5.25
N GLU A 47 16.18 2.50 -5.09
CA GLU A 47 17.03 2.08 -6.21
C GLU A 47 16.87 0.57 -6.46
N ARG A 48 17.05 0.15 -7.71
CA ARG A 48 16.83 -1.25 -8.10
C ARG A 48 17.67 -2.25 -7.29
N THR A 49 18.93 -1.92 -7.01
CA THR A 49 19.83 -2.76 -6.21
C THR A 49 19.32 -2.90 -4.78
N SER A 50 18.97 -1.78 -4.14
CA SER A 50 18.43 -1.77 -2.77
C SER A 50 17.09 -2.51 -2.67
N PHE A 51 16.23 -2.42 -3.69
CA PHE A 51 14.99 -3.20 -3.74
C PHE A 51 15.27 -4.71 -3.74
N LEU A 52 16.18 -5.17 -4.59
CA LEU A 52 16.53 -6.60 -4.69
C LEU A 52 17.18 -7.13 -3.41
N GLU A 53 18.05 -6.33 -2.77
CA GLU A 53 18.66 -6.68 -1.48
C GLU A 53 17.60 -6.78 -0.38
N ALA A 54 16.72 -5.77 -0.27
CA ALA A 54 15.63 -5.77 0.70
C ALA A 54 14.67 -6.95 0.48
N TRP A 55 14.30 -7.25 -0.76
CA TRP A 55 13.42 -8.37 -1.11
C TRP A 55 13.98 -9.72 -0.64
N LYS A 56 15.28 -9.94 -0.86
CA LYS A 56 15.98 -11.16 -0.44
C LYS A 56 16.19 -11.24 1.07
N SER A 57 16.34 -10.10 1.74
CA SER A 57 16.60 -10.04 3.19
C SER A 57 15.37 -10.36 4.04
N LEU A 58 14.16 -10.07 3.54
CA LEU A 58 12.92 -10.36 4.26
C LEU A 58 12.59 -11.86 4.13
N PRO A 59 12.17 -12.54 5.22
CA PRO A 59 11.68 -13.91 5.17
C PRO A 59 10.40 -14.03 4.32
N ASP A 60 10.12 -15.23 3.81
CA ASP A 60 8.91 -15.45 3.00
C ASP A 60 7.62 -15.35 3.82
N ASP A 61 7.68 -15.56 5.14
CA ASP A 61 6.57 -15.31 6.07
C ASP A 61 6.12 -13.83 6.13
N ASN A 62 6.96 -12.92 5.61
CA ASN A 62 6.67 -11.50 5.48
C ASN A 62 6.08 -11.13 4.11
N GLU A 63 5.93 -12.11 3.21
CA GLU A 63 5.30 -11.94 1.92
C GLU A 63 3.83 -12.31 2.02
N PHE A 64 2.98 -11.41 1.56
CA PHE A 64 1.54 -11.60 1.48
C PHE A 64 1.10 -11.38 0.06
N THR A 65 0.08 -12.13 -0.38
CA THR A 65 -0.49 -12.01 -1.73
C THR A 65 -1.99 -11.86 -1.63
N LYS A 66 -2.56 -10.98 -2.45
CA LYS A 66 -4.00 -10.85 -2.67
C LYS A 66 -4.29 -10.83 -4.16
N GLU A 67 -5.27 -11.63 -4.56
CA GLU A 67 -5.83 -11.60 -5.91
C GLU A 67 -7.06 -10.70 -5.93
N SER A 68 -7.21 -9.92 -6.99
CA SER A 68 -8.32 -9.00 -7.22
C SER A 68 -8.99 -9.33 -8.55
N PRO A 69 -9.89 -10.34 -8.59
CA PRO A 69 -10.48 -10.87 -9.82
C PRO A 69 -11.31 -9.85 -10.61
N SER A 70 -11.79 -8.79 -9.96
CA SER A 70 -12.60 -7.73 -10.57
C SER A 70 -11.76 -6.53 -11.05
N SER A 71 -10.47 -6.47 -10.69
CA SER A 71 -9.59 -5.36 -11.07
C SER A 71 -9.00 -5.60 -12.46
N VAL A 72 -8.94 -4.55 -13.28
CA VAL A 72 -8.44 -4.60 -14.64
C VAL A 72 -7.42 -3.48 -14.83
N ILE A 73 -6.21 -3.82 -15.27
CA ILE A 73 -5.23 -2.83 -15.71
C ILE A 73 -5.39 -2.64 -17.22
N SER A 74 -5.85 -1.46 -17.63
CA SER A 74 -6.06 -1.12 -19.04
C SER A 74 -4.79 -0.62 -19.73
N SER A 75 -3.88 0.02 -18.99
CA SER A 75 -2.61 0.51 -19.48
C SER A 75 -1.57 0.48 -18.37
N ILE A 76 -0.41 -0.14 -18.63
CA ILE A 76 0.69 -0.23 -17.67
C ILE A 76 1.23 1.16 -17.34
N ASP A 77 1.42 2.02 -18.34
CA ASP A 77 2.02 3.34 -18.14
C ASP A 77 1.09 4.25 -17.34
N ALA A 78 -0.20 4.22 -17.61
CA ALA A 78 -1.20 4.98 -16.85
C ALA A 78 -1.31 4.48 -15.40
N THR A 79 -1.21 3.17 -15.17
CA THR A 79 -1.16 2.59 -13.82
C THR A 79 0.09 3.03 -13.07
N ILE A 80 1.27 3.04 -13.73
CA ILE A 80 2.51 3.53 -13.11
C ILE A 80 2.38 5.01 -12.73
N GLU A 81 1.85 5.86 -13.60
CA GLU A 81 1.66 7.28 -13.33
C GLU A 81 0.68 7.52 -12.17
N ARG A 82 -0.47 6.81 -12.17
CA ARG A 82 -1.47 6.89 -11.10
C ARG A 82 -0.88 6.48 -9.75
N LEU A 83 -0.12 5.38 -9.72
CA LEU A 83 0.51 4.88 -8.51
C LEU A 83 1.62 5.82 -8.02
N ALA A 84 2.40 6.40 -8.93
CA ALA A 84 3.42 7.39 -8.58
C ALA A 84 2.80 8.65 -7.96
N ALA A 85 1.63 9.09 -8.43
CA ALA A 85 0.89 10.20 -7.83
C ALA A 85 0.42 9.93 -6.38
N SER A 86 0.41 8.65 -5.97
CA SER A 86 0.12 8.21 -4.61
C SER A 86 1.36 7.67 -3.88
N ASN A 87 2.57 8.07 -4.29
CA ASN A 87 3.84 7.67 -3.68
C ASN A 87 4.11 6.15 -3.69
N VAL A 88 3.60 5.46 -4.71
CA VAL A 88 3.96 4.08 -5.06
C VAL A 88 4.82 4.11 -6.31
N PHE A 89 6.12 3.85 -6.14
CA PHE A 89 7.11 4.14 -7.17
C PHE A 89 7.52 2.92 -7.95
N PHE A 90 7.51 3.03 -9.28
CA PHE A 90 7.99 1.99 -10.18
C PHE A 90 9.50 1.77 -10.07
N ILE A 91 9.91 0.50 -10.05
CA ILE A 91 11.31 0.06 -9.96
C ILE A 91 11.73 -0.67 -11.23
N ALA A 92 10.96 -1.67 -11.64
CA ALA A 92 11.28 -2.50 -12.80
C ALA A 92 10.04 -3.19 -13.34
N LYS A 93 10.12 -3.59 -14.61
CA LYS A 93 9.10 -4.39 -15.29
C LYS A 93 9.75 -5.61 -15.90
N ARG A 94 9.07 -6.76 -15.80
CA ARG A 94 9.39 -7.96 -16.58
C ARG A 94 8.13 -8.51 -17.23
N LYS A 95 8.30 -9.35 -18.24
CA LYS A 95 7.23 -10.19 -18.77
C LYS A 95 7.39 -11.61 -18.26
N ASN A 96 6.29 -12.21 -17.80
CA ASN A 96 6.21 -13.62 -17.49
C ASN A 96 5.10 -14.25 -18.34
N ALA A 97 5.48 -14.97 -19.38
CA ALA A 97 4.58 -15.38 -20.46
C ALA A 97 3.80 -14.16 -21.02
N ASN A 98 2.47 -14.16 -20.87
CA ASN A 98 1.60 -13.08 -21.34
C ASN A 98 1.27 -12.04 -20.25
N MET A 99 1.80 -12.21 -19.03
CA MET A 99 1.56 -11.30 -17.91
C MET A 99 2.68 -10.27 -17.79
N ASP A 100 2.30 -9.02 -17.53
CA ASP A 100 3.21 -7.99 -17.08
C ASP A 100 3.39 -8.10 -15.57
N VAL A 101 4.64 -8.09 -15.12
CA VAL A 101 5.00 -8.09 -13.70
C VAL A 101 5.77 -6.80 -13.40
N LEU A 102 5.19 -5.98 -12.54
CA LEU A 102 5.74 -4.69 -12.13
C LEU A 102 6.28 -4.79 -10.70
N TYR A 103 7.52 -4.36 -10.53
CA TYR A 103 8.14 -4.18 -9.23
C TYR A 103 8.04 -2.72 -8.83
N MET A 104 7.56 -2.48 -7.63
CA MET A 104 7.33 -1.13 -7.10
C MET A 104 7.71 -1.05 -5.63
N SER A 105 7.97 0.16 -5.14
CA SER A 105 8.23 0.41 -3.72
C SER A 105 7.38 1.54 -3.18
N ALA A 106 7.01 1.44 -1.91
CA ALA A 106 6.46 2.52 -1.12
C ALA A 106 7.07 2.47 0.28
N LYS A 107 7.02 3.56 1.03
CA LYS A 107 7.41 3.59 2.44
C LYS A 107 6.36 4.34 3.25
N ILE A 108 6.14 3.91 4.48
CA ILE A 108 5.37 4.67 5.48
C ILE A 108 6.33 5.31 6.50
N PRO A 109 5.85 6.20 7.41
CA PRO A 109 6.71 6.85 8.39
C PRO A 109 7.55 5.86 9.18
N ARG A 110 8.73 6.32 9.63
CA ARG A 110 9.82 5.51 10.19
C ARG A 110 10.54 4.61 9.17
N GLY A 111 10.35 4.87 7.88
CA GLY A 111 11.09 4.23 6.80
C GLY A 111 10.73 2.76 6.58
N ILE A 112 9.55 2.32 7.04
CA ILE A 112 9.09 0.94 6.87
C ILE A 112 8.72 0.74 5.39
N PRO A 113 9.39 -0.18 4.67
CA PRO A 113 9.15 -0.38 3.25
C PRO A 113 7.98 -1.34 2.99
N PHE A 114 7.32 -1.11 1.86
CA PHE A 114 6.50 -2.07 1.14
C PHE A 114 7.20 -2.37 -0.19
N LEU A 115 7.62 -3.62 -0.36
CA LEU A 115 8.18 -4.11 -1.61
C LEU A 115 7.06 -4.82 -2.36
N ILE A 116 6.70 -4.32 -3.54
CA ILE A 116 5.43 -4.65 -4.19
C ILE A 116 5.74 -5.35 -5.51
N GLU A 117 5.08 -6.48 -5.75
CA GLU A 117 5.00 -7.13 -7.06
C GLU A 117 3.54 -7.10 -7.53
N LEU A 118 3.29 -6.40 -8.63
CA LEU A 118 1.98 -6.34 -9.27
C LEU A 118 2.01 -7.13 -10.56
N THR A 119 1.18 -8.16 -10.65
CA THR A 119 1.11 -9.06 -11.81
C THR A 119 -0.28 -8.95 -12.44
N ALA A 120 -0.33 -8.65 -13.73
CA ALA A 120 -1.59 -8.53 -14.45
C ALA A 120 -1.40 -8.83 -15.94
N THR A 121 -2.49 -9.19 -16.61
CA THR A 121 -2.57 -9.16 -18.08
C THR A 121 -3.40 -7.96 -18.49
N VAL A 122 -2.86 -7.12 -19.37
CA VAL A 122 -3.53 -5.89 -19.79
C VAL A 122 -4.90 -6.21 -20.41
N GLY A 123 -5.95 -5.53 -19.93
CA GLY A 123 -7.32 -5.71 -20.40
C GLY A 123 -8.03 -6.96 -19.87
N VAL A 124 -7.38 -7.78 -19.04
CA VAL A 124 -7.98 -8.98 -18.43
C VAL A 124 -8.27 -8.71 -16.94
N PRO A 125 -9.48 -9.04 -16.45
CA PRO A 125 -9.76 -9.06 -15.02
C PRO A 125 -8.99 -10.19 -14.37
N ASP A 126 -8.12 -9.84 -13.43
CA ASP A 126 -7.33 -10.70 -12.52
C ASP A 126 -5.98 -10.02 -12.26
N VAL A 127 -5.99 -9.06 -11.34
CA VAL A 127 -4.76 -8.41 -10.87
C VAL A 127 -4.31 -9.10 -9.59
N LYS A 128 -3.08 -9.60 -9.60
CA LYS A 128 -2.44 -10.19 -8.42
C LYS A 128 -1.46 -9.18 -7.83
N CYS A 129 -1.61 -8.87 -6.56
CA CYS A 129 -0.69 -8.02 -5.81
C CYS A 129 0.00 -8.83 -4.72
N ALA A 130 1.32 -8.85 -4.73
CA ALA A 130 2.14 -9.37 -3.65
C ALA A 130 2.91 -8.23 -2.98
N VAL A 131 3.06 -8.32 -1.67
CA VAL A 131 3.79 -7.34 -0.88
C VAL A 131 4.67 -8.01 0.16
N LYS A 132 5.91 -7.57 0.25
CA LYS A 132 6.86 -7.97 1.29
C LYS A 132 7.15 -6.77 2.18
N THR A 133 6.96 -6.92 3.49
CA THR A 133 7.18 -5.83 4.46
C THR A 133 7.63 -6.39 5.81
N PRO A 134 8.55 -5.72 6.55
CA PRO A 134 8.90 -6.15 7.90
C PRO A 134 7.72 -6.02 8.88
N ASN A 135 6.72 -5.17 8.58
CA ASN A 135 5.54 -4.98 9.43
C ASN A 135 4.31 -5.70 8.86
N ARG A 136 4.18 -6.98 9.23
CA ARG A 136 3.15 -7.92 8.75
C ARG A 136 1.72 -7.44 9.00
N GLU A 137 1.50 -6.74 10.12
CA GLU A 137 0.17 -6.28 10.53
C GLU A 137 -0.40 -5.20 9.61
N MET A 138 0.44 -4.55 8.79
CA MET A 138 0.02 -3.52 7.85
C MET A 138 -0.46 -4.09 6.51
N ALA A 139 -0.22 -5.36 6.21
CA ALA A 139 -0.55 -5.97 4.93
C ALA A 139 -2.04 -5.86 4.56
N PRO A 140 -3.02 -6.07 5.46
CA PRO A 140 -4.44 -5.89 5.15
C PRO A 140 -4.78 -4.46 4.70
N LEU A 141 -4.31 -3.46 5.45
CA LEU A 141 -4.51 -2.04 5.13
C LEU A 141 -3.82 -1.63 3.83
N PHE A 142 -2.66 -2.22 3.54
CA PHE A 142 -1.96 -2.04 2.27
C PHE A 142 -2.79 -2.55 1.10
N PHE A 143 -3.36 -3.77 1.19
CA PHE A 143 -4.18 -4.31 0.12
C PHE A 143 -5.47 -3.52 -0.12
N GLU A 144 -6.12 -3.03 0.93
CA GLU A 144 -7.27 -2.13 0.81
C GLU A 144 -6.89 -0.84 0.05
N ALA A 145 -5.73 -0.27 0.35
CA ALA A 145 -5.23 0.91 -0.35
C ALA A 145 -4.89 0.60 -1.82
N MET A 146 -4.16 -0.48 -2.10
CA MET A 146 -3.79 -0.85 -3.47
C MET A 146 -5.02 -1.16 -4.34
N GLU A 147 -6.02 -1.84 -3.79
CA GLU A 147 -7.27 -2.12 -4.51
C GLU A 147 -8.01 -0.84 -4.89
N ALA A 148 -8.00 0.18 -4.04
CA ALA A 148 -8.57 1.49 -4.35
C ALA A 148 -7.77 2.26 -5.41
N LEU A 149 -6.43 2.10 -5.44
CA LEU A 149 -5.55 2.77 -6.40
C LEU A 149 -5.53 2.09 -7.78
N ILE A 150 -5.78 0.79 -7.85
CA ILE A 150 -5.72 -0.01 -9.09
C ILE A 150 -7.04 0.05 -9.88
N LYS A 151 -8.19 0.24 -9.21
CA LYS A 151 -9.46 0.58 -9.88
C LYS A 151 -9.32 1.90 -10.62
#